data_AF-A0A7I8D6M8-F1
#
_entry.id   AF-A0A7I8D6M8-F1
#
_cell.length_a   1.000
_cell.length_b   1.000
_cell.length_c   1.000
_cell.angle_alpha   90.00
_cell.angle_beta   90.00
_cell.angle_gamma   90.00
#
_symmetry.space_group_name_H-M   'P 1'
#
loop_
_entity.id
_entity.type
_entity.pdbx_description
1 polymer ?
#
loop_
_entity_poly.entity_id
_entity_poly.type
_entity_poly.pdbx_seq_one_letter_code
_entity_poly.pdbx_strand_id
1 'polypeptide(L)' 'MGIVILEVCESNPAASLDLEKWESEYPGTSVIRSSCLSECEFCAAHAYVMINGEIVSSHDLDSLSAAIREKIEQELNAWQ' A
#
# COMPACT_ATOMS: atom_id res chain seq x y z
N MET A 1 -17.98 -0.92 8.94
CA MET A 1 -16.58 -1.26 9.27
C MET A 1 -15.90 -1.58 7.95
N GLY A 2 -15.41 -0.56 7.25
CA GLY A 2 -14.60 -0.78 6.04
C GLY A 2 -13.24 -1.34 6.45
N ILE A 3 -12.73 -2.29 5.68
CA ILE A 3 -11.36 -2.80 5.83
C ILE A 3 -10.53 -2.23 4.68
N VAL A 4 -9.36 -1.70 4.98
CA VAL A 4 -8.39 -1.21 4.00
C VAL A 4 -7.31 -2.28 3.87
N ILE A 5 -7.18 -2.87 2.68
CA ILE A 5 -6.19 -3.91 2.43
C ILE A 5 -5.03 -3.27 1.66
N LEU A 6 -3.82 -3.33 2.22
CA LEU A 6 -2.59 -2.96 1.54
C LEU A 6 -1.89 -4.23 1.07
N GLU A 7 -1.62 -4.35 -0.22
CA GLU A 7 -0.87 -5.44 -0.78
C GLU A 7 0.45 -4.93 -1.36
N VAL A 8 1.55 -5.59 -1.01
CA VAL A 8 2.87 -5.28 -1.54
C VAL A 8 3.53 -6.53 -2.10
N CYS A 9 4.19 -6.37 -3.24
CA CYS A 9 5.03 -7.41 -3.81
C CYS A 9 6.39 -7.41 -3.09
N GLU A 10 6.82 -8.55 -2.55
CA GLU A 10 8.12 -8.69 -1.86
C GLU A 10 9.32 -8.36 -2.76
N SER A 11 9.16 -8.53 -4.07
CA SER A 11 10.20 -8.18 -5.05
C SER A 11 10.20 -6.70 -5.42
N ASN A 12 9.19 -5.93 -5.01
CA ASN A 12 9.10 -4.50 -5.32
C ASN A 12 9.91 -3.66 -4.32
N PRO A 13 10.51 -2.53 -4.74
CA PRO A 13 11.19 -1.63 -3.81
C PRO A 13 10.31 -1.13 -2.66
N ALA A 14 8.99 -1.05 -2.83
CA ALA A 14 8.07 -0.69 -1.75
C ALA A 14 8.06 -1.69 -0.58
N ALA A 15 8.51 -2.94 -0.77
CA ALA A 15 8.59 -3.93 0.31
C ALA A 15 9.61 -3.59 1.40
N SER A 16 10.53 -2.65 1.14
CA SER A 16 11.45 -2.13 2.15
C SER A 16 10.80 -1.14 3.12
N LEU A 17 9.57 -0.68 2.82
CA LEU A 17 8.81 0.17 3.74
C LEU A 17 8.29 -0.66 4.91
N ASP A 18 8.27 -0.03 6.09
CA ASP A 18 7.56 -0.54 7.26
C ASP A 18 6.06 -0.25 7.06
N LEU A 19 5.36 -1.18 6.41
CA LEU A 19 3.92 -1.06 6.15
C LEU A 19 3.09 -1.55 7.34
N GLU A 20 3.64 -2.44 8.16
CA GLU A 20 3.04 -3.00 9.37
C GLU A 20 2.67 -1.91 10.39
N LYS A 21 3.42 -0.79 10.40
CA LYS A 21 3.06 0.37 11.21
C LYS A 21 1.63 0.85 10.95
N TRP A 22 1.14 0.74 9.71
CA TRP A 22 -0.20 1.20 9.34
C TRP A 22 -1.31 0.32 9.92
N GLU A 23 -1.09 -0.99 10.05
CA GLU A 23 -2.04 -1.87 10.75
C GLU A 23 -2.17 -1.49 12.23
N SER A 24 -1.07 -1.04 12.83
CA SER A 24 -1.04 -0.60 14.23
C SER A 24 -1.65 0.78 14.43
N GLU A 25 -1.42 1.70 13.49
CA GLU A 25 -1.94 3.08 13.56
C GLU A 25 -3.44 3.17 13.22
N TYR A 26 -3.91 2.38 12.26
CA TYR A 26 -5.27 2.46 11.74
C TYR A 26 -6.04 1.14 11.95
N PRO A 27 -6.90 1.05 12.99
CA PRO A 27 -7.73 -0.13 13.20
C PRO A 27 -8.69 -0.31 12.02
N GLY A 28 -8.58 -1.45 11.33
CA GLY A 28 -9.29 -1.70 10.06
C GLY A 28 -8.38 -1.71 8.84
N THR A 29 -7.07 -1.56 9.03
CA THR A 29 -6.07 -1.74 7.97
C THR A 29 -5.43 -3.13 8.08
N SER A 30 -5.21 -3.80 6.95
CA SER A 30 -4.48 -5.07 6.89
C SER A 30 -3.43 -5.04 5.79
N VAL A 31 -2.22 -5.50 6.09
CA VAL A 31 -1.08 -5.56 5.19
C VAL A 31 -0.85 -7.00 4.76
N ILE A 32 -0.84 -7.20 3.44
CA ILE A 32 -0.60 -8.49 2.79
C ILE A 32 0.69 -8.36 1.99
N ARG A 33 1.68 -9.15 2.37
CA ARG A 33 2.90 -9.32 1.58
C ARG A 33 2.74 -10.53 0.68
N SER A 34 2.78 -10.29 -0.62
CA SER A 34 2.66 -11.31 -1.65
C SER A 34 4.01 -11.48 -2.34
N SER A 35 4.39 -12.71 -2.66
CA SER A 35 5.64 -13.01 -3.36
C SER A 35 5.68 -12.38 -4.77
N CYS A 36 4.53 -12.25 -5.42
CA CYS A 36 4.35 -11.52 -6.68
C CYS A 36 2.89 -11.05 -6.81
N LEU A 37 2.69 -9.82 -7.29
CA LEU A 37 1.37 -9.28 -7.64
C LEU A 37 1.05 -9.39 -9.15
N SER A 38 1.86 -10.10 -9.92
CA SER A 38 1.79 -10.23 -11.39
C SER A 38 1.93 -8.92 -12.19
N GLU A 39 2.07 -7.77 -11.54
CA GLU A 39 2.34 -6.46 -12.15
C GLU A 39 3.85 -6.26 -12.41
N CYS A 40 4.49 -7.21 -13.11
CA CYS A 40 5.95 -7.23 -13.27
C CYS A 40 6.49 -6.00 -14.02
N GLU A 41 5.79 -5.52 -15.05
CA GLU A 41 6.19 -4.32 -15.80
C GLU A 41 6.20 -3.08 -14.91
N PHE A 42 5.19 -2.95 -14.05
CA PHE A 42 5.09 -1.85 -13.11
C PHE A 42 6.10 -1.99 -11.97
N CYS A 43 6.29 -3.22 -11.47
CA CYS A 43 7.25 -3.54 -10.42
C CYS A 43 8.69 -3.23 -10.80
N ALA A 44 9.05 -3.39 -12.07
CA ALA A 44 10.37 -3.07 -12.59
C ALA A 44 10.58 -1.56 -12.76
N ALA A 45 9.50 -0.79 -12.98
CA ALA A 45 9.57 0.63 -13.26
C ALA A 45 9.43 1.52 -12.01
N HIS A 46 8.54 1.15 -11.08
CA HIS A 46 8.15 2.00 -9.96
C HIS A 46 7.91 1.21 -8.66
N ALA A 47 8.13 1.90 -7.54
CA ALA A 47 7.69 1.42 -6.23
C ALA A 47 6.17 1.62 -6.12
N TYR A 48 5.45 0.57 -5.73
CA TYR A 48 4.00 0.64 -5.61
C TYR A 48 3.44 -0.27 -4.51
N VAL A 49 2.28 0.11 -4.01
CA VAL A 49 1.45 -0.66 -3.09
C VAL A 49 0.03 -0.64 -3.62
N MET A 50 -0.63 -1.79 -3.58
CA MET A 50 -2.03 -1.90 -3.97
C MET A 50 -2.90 -1.69 -2.74
N ILE A 51 -3.81 -0.72 -2.77
CA ILE A 51 -4.71 -0.40 -1.67
C ILE A 51 -6.13 -0.68 -2.12
N ASN A 52 -6.76 -1.70 -1.55
CA ASN A 52 -8.14 -2.12 -1.87
C ASN A 52 -8.34 -2.37 -3.38
N GLY A 53 -7.32 -2.92 -4.06
CA GLY A 53 -7.31 -3.16 -5.51
C GLY A 53 -6.89 -1.97 -6.38
N GLU A 54 -6.60 -0.80 -5.80
CA GLU A 54 -6.08 0.36 -6.53
C GLU A 54 -4.55 0.47 -6.39
N ILE A 55 -3.86 0.73 -7.49
CA ILE A 55 -2.39 0.88 -7.46
C ILE A 55 -2.03 2.29 -7.02
N VAL A 56 -1.34 2.40 -5.88
CA VAL A 56 -0.74 3.64 -5.40
C VAL A 56 0.77 3.56 -5.65
N SER A 57 1.29 4.52 -6.41
CA SER A 57 2.70 4.60 -6.77
C SER A 57 3.21 6.03 -6.63
N SER A 58 4.52 6.18 -6.45
CA SER A 58 5.15 7.48 -6.40
C SER A 58 6.58 7.43 -6.95
N HIS A 59 7.18 8.61 -7.14
CA HIS A 59 8.54 8.73 -7.66
C HIS A 59 9.60 8.25 -6.65
N ASP A 60 9.31 8.35 -5.36
CA ASP A 60 10.20 8.01 -4.25
C ASP A 60 9.44 7.34 -3.10
N LEU A 61 10.17 6.63 -2.24
CA LEU A 61 9.60 5.84 -1.15
C LEU A 61 8.94 6.71 -0.07
N ASP A 62 9.49 7.89 0.20
CA ASP A 62 8.92 8.84 1.16
C ASP A 62 7.55 9.35 0.67
N SER A 63 7.49 9.79 -0.58
CA SER A 63 6.25 10.24 -1.23
C SER A 63 5.25 9.11 -1.38
N LEU A 64 5.72 7.87 -1.63
CA LEU A 64 4.85 6.69 -1.64
C LEU A 64 4.23 6.46 -0.25
N SER A 65 5.02 6.58 0.81
CA SER A 65 4.51 6.43 2.18
C SER A 65 3.45 7.48 2.53
N ALA A 66 3.65 8.73 2.08
CA ALA A 66 2.68 9.80 2.25
C ALA A 66 1.38 9.54 1.45
N ALA A 67 1.52 9.08 0.20
CA ALA A 67 0.37 8.73 -0.65
C ALA A 67 -0.42 7.55 -0.08
N ILE A 68 0.25 6.52 0.45
CA ILE A 68 -0.37 5.39 1.13
C ILE A 68 -1.21 5.90 2.31
N ARG A 69 -0.62 6.75 3.16
CA ARG A 69 -1.31 7.33 4.32
C ARG A 69 -2.57 8.08 3.90
N GLU A 70 -2.45 8.98 2.92
CA GLU A 70 -3.57 9.76 2.43
C GLU A 70 -4.68 8.86 1.90
N LYS A 71 -4.32 7.82 1.14
CA LYS A 71 -5.30 6.86 0.61
C LYS A 71 -5.98 6.07 1.72
N ILE A 72 -5.26 5.62 2.75
CA ILE A 72 -5.87 4.94 3.91
C ILE A 72 -6.88 5.87 4.59
N GLU A 73 -6.51 7.12 4.88
CA GLU A 73 -7.41 8.09 5.51
C GLU A 73 -8.64 8.38 4.64
N GLN A 74 -8.48 8.48 3.31
CA GLN A 74 -9.59 8.63 2.37
C GLN A 74 -10.52 7.41 2.38
N GLU A 75 -9.98 6.20 2.28
CA GLU A 75 -10.78 4.96 2.30
C GLU A 75 -11.52 4.86 3.64
N LEU A 76 -10.86 5.03 4.78
CA LEU A 76 -11.50 4.95 6.10
C LEU A 76 -12.61 5.99 6.27
N ASN A 77 -12.42 7.22 5.78
CA ASN A 77 -13.43 8.28 5.84
C ASN A 77 -14.60 8.04 4.86
N ALA A 78 -14.38 7.38 3.74
CA ALA A 78 -15.44 7.09 2.76
C ALA A 78 -16.52 6.14 3.30
N TRP A 79 -16.21 5.39 4.36
CA TRP A 79 -17.14 4.46 5.01
C TRP A 79 -17.72 5.00 6.34
N GLN A 80 -17.56 6.29 6.66
CA GLN A 80 -18.17 6.94 7.83
C GLN A 80 -19.58 7.49 7.59
#